data_AF-A0A2V9G6M0-F1
#
_entry.id   AF-A0A2V9G6M0-F1
#
_cell.length_a   1.000
_cell.length_b   1.000
_cell.length_c   1.000
_cell.angle_alpha   90.00
_cell.angle_beta   90.00
_cell.angle_gamma   90.00
#
_symmetry.space_group_name_H-M   'P 1'
#
loop_
_entity.id
_entity.type
_entity.pdbx_description
1 polymer ?
#
loop_
_entity_poly.entity_id
_entity_poly.type
_entity_poly.pdbx_seq_one_letter_code
_entity_poly.pdbx_strand_id
1 'polypeptide(L)' 'SAKDLSGKQVCKRDLLEVFGLSHEHLSRPLIGIVSRFADQKGFDLIAEKAHELMREDLVLVVLGTG' A
#
# COMPACT_ATOMS: atom_id res chain seq x y z
N SER A 1 -12.52 -11.28 -15.88
CA SER A 1 -12.07 -11.38 -14.47
C SER A 1 -11.02 -12.48 -14.36
N ALA A 2 -9.90 -12.23 -13.67
CA ALA A 2 -8.56 -12.85 -13.81
C ALA A 2 -7.87 -12.63 -15.17
N LYS A 3 -8.55 -12.83 -16.30
CA LYS A 3 -8.01 -12.56 -17.65
C LYS A 3 -8.05 -11.08 -18.07
N ASP A 4 -8.76 -10.26 -17.30
CA ASP A 4 -8.91 -8.82 -17.53
C ASP A 4 -8.63 -8.11 -16.19
N LEU A 5 -7.61 -7.26 -16.21
CA LEU A 5 -7.12 -6.50 -15.05
C LEU A 5 -7.48 -5.01 -15.12
N SER A 6 -8.24 -4.57 -16.14
CA SER A 6 -8.65 -3.17 -16.30
C SER A 6 -9.36 -2.62 -15.06
N GLY A 7 -10.24 -3.42 -14.44
CA GLY A 7 -10.91 -3.06 -13.19
C GLY A 7 -9.96 -2.86 -12.01
N LYS A 8 -8.83 -3.58 -11.93
CA LYS A 8 -7.85 -3.36 -10.86
C LYS A 8 -7.15 -2.01 -11.00
N GLN A 9 -6.96 -1.53 -12.23
CA GLN A 9 -6.36 -0.22 -12.47
C GLN A 9 -7.29 0.90 -12.02
N VAL A 10 -8.60 0.74 -12.22
CA VAL A 10 -9.63 1.64 -11.67
C VAL A 10 -9.57 1.64 -10.14
N CYS A 11 -9.62 0.47 -9.50
CA CYS A 11 -9.55 0.37 -8.04
C CYS A 11 -8.26 0.99 -7.46
N LYS A 12 -7.13 0.85 -8.16
CA LYS A 12 -5.86 1.44 -7.72
C LYS A 12 -5.89 2.96 -7.77
N ARG A 13 -6.47 3.55 -8.82
CA ARG A 13 -6.64 5.01 -8.93
C ARG A 13 -7.48 5.54 -7.78
N ASP A 14 -8.63 4.92 -7.55
CA ASP A 14 -9.56 5.35 -6.51
C ASP A 14 -8.90 5.22 -5.12
N LEU A 15 -8.08 4.18 -4.88
CA LEU A 15 -7.31 4.04 -3.66
C LEU A 15 -6.32 5.19 -3.45
N LEU A 16 -5.57 5.59 -4.50
CA LEU A 16 -4.64 6.72 -4.39
C LEU A 16 -5.40 8.01 -4.05
N GLU A 17 -6.55 8.24 -4.68
CA GLU A 17 -7.40 9.41 -4.42
C GLU A 17 -7.92 9.45 -2.98
N VAL A 18 -8.42 8.32 -2.46
CA VAL A 18 -8.92 8.19 -1.08
C VAL A 18 -7.83 8.56 -0.04
N PHE A 19 -6.57 8.25 -0.32
CA PHE A 19 -5.44 8.56 0.55
C PHE A 19 -4.70 9.86 0.17
N GLY A 20 -5.22 10.65 -0.78
CA GLY A 20 -4.63 11.92 -1.20
C GLY A 20 -3.27 11.80 -1.91
N LEU A 21 -2.98 10.63 -2.48
CA LEU A 21 -1.72 10.33 -3.16
C LEU A 21 -1.78 10.76 -4.63
N SER A 22 -0.62 11.17 -5.17
CA SER A 22 -0.49 11.61 -6.56
C SER A 22 -0.82 10.48 -7.55
N HIS A 23 -1.56 10.84 -8.60
CA HIS A 23 -1.87 9.92 -9.71
C HIS A 23 -0.63 9.45 -10.47
N GLU A 24 0.51 10.15 -10.34
CA GLU A 24 1.79 9.72 -10.92
C GLU A 24 2.22 8.34 -10.40
N HIS A 25 1.74 7.95 -9.22
CA HIS A 25 2.06 6.66 -8.62
C HIS A 25 1.25 5.49 -9.20
N LEU A 26 0.36 5.73 -10.17
CA LEU A 26 -0.37 4.67 -10.86
C LEU A 26 0.55 3.67 -11.57
N SER A 27 1.72 4.11 -12.03
CA SER A 27 2.74 3.25 -12.66
C SER A 27 3.60 2.50 -11.63
N ARG A 28 3.67 2.95 -10.38
CA ARG A 28 4.52 2.37 -9.33
C ARG A 28 3.90 1.12 -8.69
N PRO A 29 4.68 0.14 -8.22
CA PRO A 29 4.15 -0.93 -7.37
C PRO A 29 3.45 -0.37 -6.13
N LEU A 30 2.28 -0.92 -5.78
CA LEU A 30 1.55 -0.54 -4.57
C LEU A 30 1.42 -1.75 -3.65
N ILE A 31 1.87 -1.58 -2.41
CA ILE A 31 1.76 -2.55 -1.33
C ILE A 31 0.70 -2.04 -0.35
N GLY A 32 -0.35 -2.86 -0.13
CA GLY A 32 -1.39 -2.58 0.85
C GLY A 32 -1.30 -3.55 2.02
N ILE A 33 -1.29 -3.05 3.26
CA ILE A 33 -1.30 -3.86 4.48
C ILE A 33 -2.57 -3.55 5.27
N VAL A 34 -3.31 -4.59 5.65
CA VAL A 34 -4.47 -4.49 6.54
C VAL A 34 -4.24 -5.41 7.74
N SER A 35 -4.06 -4.84 8.94
CA SER A 35 -3.75 -5.62 10.15
C SER A 35 -4.10 -4.86 11.43
N ARG A 36 -4.13 -5.53 12.59
CA ARG A 36 -4.32 -4.87 13.89
C ARG A 36 -3.00 -4.31 14.42
N PHE A 37 -3.00 -3.11 15.00
CA PHE A 37 -1.82 -2.48 15.62
C PHE A 37 -1.64 -2.93 17.08
N ALA A 38 -1.35 -4.21 17.30
CA ALA A 38 -1.02 -4.73 18.63
C ALA A 38 0.47 -5.10 18.70
N ASP A 39 1.10 -4.81 19.84
CA ASP A 39 2.53 -5.05 20.18
C ASP A 39 3.04 -6.48 19.85
N GLN A 40 2.15 -7.44 19.59
CA GLN A 40 2.48 -8.82 19.26
C GLN A 40 2.35 -9.21 17.78
N LYS A 41 2.28 -8.28 16.80
CA LYS A 41 2.17 -8.67 15.38
C LYS A 41 2.94 -7.78 14.41
N GLY A 42 4.22 -8.08 14.21
CA GLY A 42 4.94 -7.94 12.93
C GLY A 42 5.10 -6.55 12.31
N PHE A 43 4.45 -5.53 12.87
CA PHE A 43 4.64 -4.13 12.47
C PHE A 43 6.02 -3.63 12.86
N ASP A 44 6.65 -4.20 13.88
CA ASP A 44 8.04 -3.94 14.24
C ASP A 44 8.97 -4.26 13.07
N LEU A 45 8.73 -5.36 12.35
CA LEU A 45 9.50 -5.74 11.16
C LEU A 45 9.28 -4.75 10.01
N ILE A 46 8.04 -4.31 9.83
CA ILE A 46 7.71 -3.30 8.81
C ILE A 46 8.34 -1.96 9.19
N ALA A 47 8.35 -1.57 10.47
CA ALA A 47 8.99 -0.34 10.94
C ALA A 47 10.52 -0.42 10.78
N GLU A 48 11.13 -1.55 11.12
CA GLU A 48 12.56 -1.80 10.95
C GLU A 48 12.98 -1.69 9.48
N LYS A 49 12.14 -2.19 8.56
CA LYS A 49 12.41 -2.17 7.12
C LYS A 49 11.74 -1.03 6.36
N ALA A 50 10.92 -0.21 7.00
CA ALA A 50 10.20 0.89 6.37
C ALA A 50 11.18 1.85 5.71
N HIS A 51 12.29 2.16 6.38
CA HIS A 51 13.28 3.06 5.84
C HIS A 51 13.95 2.52 4.56
N GLU A 52 14.23 1.22 4.50
CA GLU A 52 14.75 0.59 3.29
C GLU A 52 13.68 0.54 2.19
N LEU A 53 12.45 0.17 2.53
CA LEU A 53 11.30 0.14 1.61
C LEU A 53 10.99 1.51 1.00
N MET A 54 11.13 2.60 1.75
CA MET A 54 10.89 3.96 1.25
C MET A 54 11.99 4.49 0.32
N ARG A 55 13.12 3.77 0.19
CA ARG A 55 14.14 4.08 -0.83
C ARG A 55 13.80 3.50 -2.19
N GLU A 56 12.87 2.55 -2.24
CA GLU A 56 12.37 1.96 -3.47
C GLU A 56 11.28 2.83 -4.10
N ASP A 57 11.11 2.74 -5.43
CA ASP A 57 10.09 3.50 -6.16
C ASP A 57 8.69 2.86 -6.04
N LEU A 58 8.14 2.80 -4.83
CA LEU A 58 6.87 2.15 -4.51
C LEU A 58 5.92 3.02 -3.69
N VAL A 59 4.66 2.58 -3.61
CA VAL A 59 3.64 3.12 -2.71
C VAL A 59 3.33 2.12 -1.62
N LEU A 60 3.32 2.57 -0.37
CA LEU A 60 2.90 1.76 0.77
C LEU A 60 1.65 2.38 1.42
N VAL A 61 0.57 1.60 1.51
CA VAL A 61 -0.66 1.98 2.22
C VAL A 61 -0.87 1.00 3.36
N VAL A 62 -1.04 1.53 4.57
CA VAL A 62 -1.25 0.73 5.79
C VAL A 62 -2.56 1.14 6.43
N LEU A 63 -3.45 0.17 6.63
CA LEU A 63 -4.69 0.34 7.39
C LEU A 63 -4.63 -0.58 8.61
N GLY A 64 -4.68 0.01 9.79
CA GLY A 64 -4.76 -0.76 11.02
C GLY A 64 -5.52 -0.05 12.12
N THR A 65 -6.01 -0.87 13.04
CA THR A 65 -6.79 -0.46 14.20
C THR A 65 -6.49 -1.41 15.36
N GLY A 66 -6.60 -0.93 16.59
CA GLY A 66 -6.29 -1.71 17.79
C GLY A 66 -5.16 -1.10 18.56
#